data_AF-A0A7S0MLU4-F1
#
_entry.id   AF-A0A7S0MLU4-F1
#
_cell.length_a   1.000
_cell.length_b   1.000
_cell.length_c   1.000
_cell.angle_alpha   90.00
_cell.angle_beta   90.00
_cell.angle_gamma   90.00
#
_symmetry.space_group_name_H-M   'P 1'
#
loop_
_entity.id
_entity.type
_entity.pdbx_description
1 polymer ?
#
loop_
_entity_poly.entity_id
_entity_poly.type
_entity_poly.pdbx_seq_one_letter_code
_entity_poly.pdbx_strand_id
1 'polypeptide(L)'
;CGASNGVTFKNPDEKLCDLSKCDGGVTEVHVKQAGKLGCRHLILGKNGLVALPAGLGALAALTTLSCAENKLAELPEDIAALAATLTHLDASDNKLRKLPEGIGALTALRVLALYKNELATLPDAVGRLVNLEDLNVFN
;
A
#
# COMPACT_ATOMS: atom_id res chain seq x y z
N CYS A 1 -2.14 -6.07 -18.41
CA CYS A 1 -0.68 -5.92 -18.64
C CYS A 1 -0.35 -6.85 -19.78
N GLY A 2 -0.23 -6.34 -21.01
CA GLY A 2 0.13 -7.15 -22.17
C GLY A 2 1.65 -7.10 -22.38
N ALA A 3 2.32 -8.25 -22.24
CA ALA A 3 3.68 -8.57 -22.69
C ALA A 3 4.85 -7.62 -22.34
N SER A 4 4.60 -6.54 -21.60
CA SER A 4 5.58 -5.56 -21.16
C SER A 4 5.48 -5.50 -19.64
N ASN A 5 6.63 -5.43 -18.97
CA ASN A 5 6.78 -5.18 -17.53
C ASN A 5 6.28 -3.77 -17.13
N GLY A 6 5.16 -3.33 -17.71
CA GLY A 6 4.71 -1.96 -17.81
C GLY A 6 3.89 -1.57 -16.60
N VAL A 7 4.53 -0.86 -15.69
CA VAL A 7 3.83 0.09 -14.82
C VAL A 7 3.11 1.08 -15.75
N THR A 8 1.79 0.99 -15.87
CA THR A 8 1.04 1.92 -16.70
C THR A 8 0.85 3.24 -15.97
N PHE A 9 1.38 4.32 -16.54
CA PHE A 9 1.05 5.67 -16.11
C PHE A 9 -0.34 6.00 -16.63
N LYS A 10 -1.31 6.12 -15.73
CA LYS A 10 -2.60 6.72 -16.09
C LYS A 10 -2.51 8.24 -16.14
N ASN A 11 -1.59 8.85 -15.39
CA ASN A 11 -1.44 10.30 -15.33
C ASN A 11 0.05 10.69 -15.17
N PRO A 12 0.69 11.27 -16.20
CA PRO A 12 2.10 11.65 -16.14
C PRO A 12 2.39 12.82 -15.18
N ASP A 13 1.43 13.71 -14.94
CA ASP A 13 1.60 14.87 -14.05
C ASP A 13 1.48 14.50 -12.55
N GLU A 14 0.64 13.53 -12.20
CA GLU A 14 0.45 13.08 -10.82
C GLU A 14 1.41 11.94 -10.42
N LYS A 15 2.19 11.41 -11.37
CA LYS A 15 3.03 10.21 -11.18
C LYS A 15 2.22 9.05 -10.57
N LEU A 16 1.02 8.84 -11.12
CA LEU A 16 0.12 7.76 -10.76
C LEU A 16 0.51 6.47 -11.49
N CYS A 17 0.83 5.45 -10.70
CA CYS A 17 1.26 4.14 -11.15
C CYS A 17 0.18 3.12 -10.83
N ASP A 18 -0.62 2.80 -11.84
CA ASP A 18 -1.73 1.86 -11.72
C ASP A 18 -1.30 0.48 -12.23
N LEU A 19 -1.29 -0.48 -11.32
CA LEU A 19 -0.98 -1.89 -11.57
C LEU A 19 -2.22 -2.79 -11.39
N SER A 20 -3.42 -2.22 -11.24
CA SER A 20 -4.65 -2.99 -11.03
C SER A 20 -5.08 -3.84 -12.24
N LYS A 21 -4.48 -3.58 -13.40
CA LYS A 21 -4.74 -4.29 -14.67
C LYS A 21 -3.65 -5.31 -14.99
N CYS A 22 -2.82 -5.70 -14.03
CA CYS A 22 -1.77 -6.66 -14.30
C CYS A 22 -2.29 -8.10 -14.23
N ASP A 23 -2.79 -8.57 -15.38
CA ASP A 23 -3.30 -9.93 -15.59
C ASP A 23 -2.28 -11.04 -15.27
N GLY A 24 -0.97 -10.72 -15.26
CA GLY A 24 0.12 -11.61 -14.88
C GLY A 24 0.52 -11.56 -13.40
N GLY A 25 -0.23 -10.82 -12.57
CA GLY A 25 0.08 -10.57 -11.16
C GLY A 25 1.12 -9.47 -10.95
N VAL A 26 1.06 -8.83 -9.78
CA VAL A 26 2.05 -7.81 -9.38
C VAL A 26 3.20 -8.47 -8.64
N THR A 27 4.39 -8.37 -9.23
CA THR A 27 5.65 -8.81 -8.62
C THR A 27 6.48 -7.62 -8.10
N GLU A 28 7.50 -7.92 -7.30
CA GLU A 28 8.49 -6.94 -6.80
C GLU A 28 9.14 -6.10 -7.91
N VAL A 29 9.29 -6.66 -9.11
CA VAL A 29 9.85 -5.93 -10.26
C VAL A 29 9.03 -4.68 -10.59
N HIS A 30 7.69 -4.78 -10.53
CA HIS A 30 6.80 -3.67 -10.82
C HIS A 30 6.88 -2.59 -9.75
N VAL A 31 6.99 -2.99 -8.48
CA VAL A 31 7.12 -2.07 -7.34
C VAL A 31 8.47 -1.34 -7.37
N LYS A 32 9.57 -2.06 -7.62
CA LYS A 32 10.89 -1.43 -7.81
C LYS A 32 10.90 -0.48 -9.00
N GLN A 33 10.22 -0.84 -10.09
CA GLN A 33 10.11 0.02 -11.26
C GLN A 33 9.32 1.30 -10.93
N ALA A 34 8.21 1.20 -10.18
CA ALA A 34 7.48 2.36 -9.69
C ALA A 34 8.35 3.28 -8.81
N GLY A 35 9.23 2.71 -7.99
CA GLY A 35 10.21 3.47 -7.21
C GLY A 35 11.20 4.25 -8.08
N LYS A 36 11.75 3.61 -9.11
CA LYS A 36 12.65 4.27 -10.08
C LYS A 36 11.97 5.40 -10.84
N LEU A 37 10.68 5.25 -11.11
CA LEU A 37 9.87 6.25 -11.79
C LEU A 37 9.45 7.41 -10.87
N GLY A 38 9.68 7.27 -9.56
CA GLY A 38 9.31 8.26 -8.55
C GLY A 38 7.80 8.42 -8.41
N CYS A 39 7.04 7.33 -8.55
CA CYS A 39 5.59 7.32 -8.41
C CYS A 39 5.16 7.87 -7.05
N ARG A 40 4.15 8.72 -7.03
CA ARG A 40 3.55 9.25 -5.80
C ARG A 40 2.33 8.46 -5.36
N HIS A 41 1.57 7.96 -6.34
CA HIS A 41 0.38 7.18 -6.10
C HIS A 41 0.57 5.79 -6.71
N LEU A 42 0.49 4.75 -5.90
CA LEU A 42 0.63 3.35 -6.33
C LEU A 42 -0.66 2.60 -6.05
N ILE A 43 -1.27 2.08 -7.11
CA ILE A 43 -2.52 1.31 -7.04
C ILE A 43 -2.21 -0.14 -7.40
N LEU A 44 -2.39 -1.03 -6.42
CA LEU A 44 -2.15 -2.47 -6.50
C LEU A 44 -3.44 -3.28 -6.38
N GLY A 45 -4.61 -2.63 -6.43
CA GLY A 45 -5.87 -3.30 -6.16
C GLY A 45 -6.30 -4.32 -7.22
N LYS A 46 -7.23 -5.23 -6.89
CA LYS A 46 -7.80 -6.23 -7.81
C LYS A 46 -6.79 -7.20 -8.46
N ASN A 47 -5.67 -7.48 -7.79
CA ASN A 47 -4.62 -8.34 -8.32
C ASN A 47 -4.57 -9.73 -7.67
N GLY A 48 -5.47 -10.02 -6.73
CA GLY A 48 -5.51 -11.30 -6.02
C GLY A 48 -4.24 -11.59 -5.21
N LEU A 49 -3.51 -10.55 -4.81
CA LEU A 49 -2.25 -10.68 -4.08
C LEU A 49 -2.47 -11.31 -2.71
N VAL A 50 -1.69 -12.35 -2.40
CA VAL A 50 -1.71 -13.02 -1.09
C VAL A 50 -0.74 -12.33 -0.11
N ALA A 51 0.30 -11.69 -0.63
CA ALA A 51 1.24 -10.88 0.10
C ALA A 51 1.68 -9.69 -0.76
N LEU A 52 2.06 -8.58 -0.12
CA LEU A 52 2.68 -7.47 -0.82
C LEU A 52 4.12 -7.84 -1.19
N PRO A 53 4.59 -7.51 -2.39
CA PRO A 53 5.95 -7.81 -2.79
C PRO A 53 6.96 -6.97 -1.99
N ALA A 54 8.17 -7.52 -1.82
CA ALA A 54 9.28 -6.81 -1.18
C ALA A 54 9.66 -5.56 -1.97
N GLY A 55 10.33 -4.62 -1.31
CA GLY A 55 10.83 -3.40 -1.96
C GLY A 55 9.87 -2.21 -1.97
N LEU A 56 8.75 -2.27 -1.23
CA LEU A 56 7.91 -1.08 -0.97
C LEU A 56 8.75 0.06 -0.38
N GLY A 57 9.72 -0.24 0.49
CA GLY A 57 10.61 0.76 1.07
C GLY A 57 11.49 1.53 0.06
N ALA A 58 11.61 1.08 -1.19
CA ALA A 58 12.32 1.82 -2.23
C ALA A 58 11.49 2.99 -2.79
N LEU A 59 10.19 3.08 -2.47
CA LEU A 59 9.28 4.12 -2.95
C LEU A 59 9.35 5.39 -2.08
N ALA A 60 10.53 6.02 -2.01
CA ALA A 60 10.77 7.17 -1.12
C ALA A 60 9.95 8.44 -1.45
N ALA A 61 9.20 8.46 -2.56
CA ALA A 61 8.33 9.56 -2.95
C ALA A 61 6.83 9.21 -2.85
N LEU A 62 6.49 8.02 -2.35
CA LEU A 62 5.11 7.54 -2.33
C LEU A 62 4.30 8.25 -1.26
N THR A 63 3.22 8.89 -1.69
CA THR A 63 2.27 9.59 -0.83
C THR A 63 0.99 8.79 -0.62
N THR A 64 0.60 7.99 -1.62
CA THR A 64 -0.62 7.18 -1.58
C THR A 64 -0.32 5.75 -2.01
N LEU A 65 -0.68 4.79 -1.17
CA LEU A 65 -0.65 3.36 -1.48
C LEU A 65 -2.06 2.80 -1.35
N SER A 66 -2.60 2.26 -2.44
CA SER A 66 -3.82 1.45 -2.40
C SER A 66 -3.51 0.03 -2.81
N CYS A 67 -3.84 -0.92 -1.94
CA CYS A 67 -3.76 -2.36 -2.18
C CYS A 67 -5.11 -3.04 -1.90
N ALA A 68 -6.20 -2.28 -2.06
CA ALA A 68 -7.56 -2.73 -1.81
C ALA A 68 -8.00 -3.88 -2.73
N GLU A 69 -9.00 -4.66 -2.32
CA GLU A 69 -9.54 -5.77 -3.12
C GLU A 69 -8.47 -6.81 -3.51
N ASN A 70 -7.69 -7.25 -2.51
CA ASN A 70 -6.70 -8.31 -2.64
C ASN A 70 -6.98 -9.42 -1.62
N LYS A 71 -6.04 -10.35 -1.44
CA LYS A 71 -6.16 -11.47 -0.49
C LYS A 71 -5.03 -11.41 0.55
N LEU A 72 -4.57 -10.20 0.89
CA LEU A 72 -3.44 -9.99 1.79
C LEU A 72 -3.78 -10.50 3.18
N ALA A 73 -2.97 -11.41 3.71
CA ALA A 73 -3.11 -11.91 5.08
C ALA A 73 -2.44 -11.01 6.13
N GLU A 74 -1.38 -10.31 5.71
CA GLU A 74 -0.61 -9.36 6.52
C GLU A 74 0.02 -8.27 5.64
N LEU A 75 0.36 -7.14 6.26
CA LEU A 75 1.19 -6.11 5.65
C LEU A 75 2.66 -6.33 6.07
N PRO A 76 3.64 -6.08 5.19
CA PRO A 76 5.05 -6.26 5.50
C PRO A 76 5.55 -5.19 6.48
N GLU A 77 6.50 -5.56 7.35
CA GLU A 77 7.17 -4.62 8.27
C GLU A 77 7.91 -3.50 7.52
N ASP A 78 8.39 -3.78 6.31
CA ASP A 78 9.06 -2.80 5.43
C ASP A 78 8.18 -1.61 5.05
N ILE A 79 6.86 -1.64 5.33
CA ILE A 79 5.99 -0.47 5.13
C ILE A 79 6.46 0.73 5.97
N ALA A 80 7.14 0.50 7.10
CA ALA A 80 7.73 1.53 7.92
C ALA A 80 8.75 2.41 7.16
N ALA A 81 9.39 1.89 6.11
CA ALA A 81 10.32 2.68 5.29
C ALA A 81 9.63 3.83 4.53
N LEU A 82 8.30 3.77 4.38
CA LEU A 82 7.50 4.83 3.75
C LEU A 82 7.08 5.93 4.74
N ALA A 83 7.54 5.86 5.99
CA ALA A 83 7.18 6.77 7.08
C ALA A 83 7.34 8.26 6.75
N ALA A 84 8.33 8.59 5.92
CA ALA A 84 8.64 9.97 5.58
C ALA A 84 7.64 10.62 4.62
N THR A 85 6.92 9.84 3.80
CA THR A 85 6.12 10.39 2.70
C THR A 85 4.70 9.88 2.61
N LEU A 86 4.39 8.70 3.18
CA LEU A 86 3.07 8.10 3.03
C LEU A 86 2.03 8.85 3.86
N THR A 87 1.01 9.36 3.18
CA THR A 87 -0.10 10.11 3.79
C THR A 87 -1.42 9.35 3.70
N HIS A 88 -1.58 8.47 2.73
CA HIS A 88 -2.80 7.71 2.49
C HIS A 88 -2.45 6.24 2.28
N LEU A 89 -3.01 5.36 3.12
CA LEU A 89 -2.90 3.92 3.00
C LEU A 89 -4.28 3.31 2.95
N ASP A 90 -4.56 2.62 1.86
CA ASP A 90 -5.77 1.84 1.68
C ASP A 90 -5.42 0.37 1.49
N ALA A 91 -5.76 -0.44 2.49
CA ALA A 91 -5.66 -1.89 2.47
C ALA A 91 -7.03 -2.54 2.78
N SER A 92 -8.11 -1.87 2.37
CA SER A 92 -9.47 -2.38 2.53
C SER A 92 -9.77 -3.60 1.66
N ASP A 93 -10.82 -4.34 1.99
CA ASP A 93 -11.27 -5.53 1.22
C ASP A 93 -10.12 -6.53 1.00
N ASN A 94 -9.53 -6.96 2.12
CA ASN A 94 -8.41 -7.90 2.21
C ASN A 94 -8.69 -8.93 3.32
N LYS A 95 -7.68 -9.72 3.70
CA LYS A 95 -7.78 -10.73 4.78
C LYS A 95 -6.82 -10.45 5.93
N LEU A 96 -6.54 -9.17 6.19
CA LEU A 96 -5.60 -8.76 7.22
C LEU A 96 -6.14 -9.15 8.59
N ARG A 97 -5.38 -9.95 9.34
CA ARG A 97 -5.74 -10.35 10.72
C ARG A 97 -5.10 -9.51 11.80
N LYS A 98 -3.97 -8.91 11.45
CA LYS A 98 -3.17 -8.02 12.28
C LYS A 98 -2.48 -6.99 11.39
N LEU A 99 -2.10 -5.86 11.99
CA LEU A 99 -1.19 -4.91 11.37
C LEU A 99 0.22 -5.12 11.95
N PRO A 100 1.29 -4.84 11.18
CA PRO A 100 2.66 -4.83 11.68
C PRO A 100 2.88 -3.70 12.69
N GLU A 101 3.82 -3.88 13.61
CA GLU A 101 4.21 -2.82 14.58
C GLU A 101 4.81 -1.61 13.84
N GLY A 102 5.47 -1.85 12.70
CA GLY A 102 5.98 -0.82 11.81
C GLY A 102 4.94 0.18 11.30
N ILE A 103 3.63 -0.09 11.41
CA ILE A 103 2.58 0.88 11.04
C ILE A 103 2.72 2.18 11.82
N GLY A 104 3.13 2.12 13.10
CA GLY A 104 3.30 3.30 13.95
C GLY A 104 4.46 4.21 13.54
N ALA A 105 5.33 3.77 12.63
CA ALA A 105 6.37 4.62 12.07
C ALA A 105 5.80 5.63 11.06
N LEU A 106 4.62 5.38 10.48
CA LEU A 106 3.99 6.20 9.46
C LEU A 106 3.39 7.50 10.03
N THR A 107 4.22 8.31 10.68
CA THR A 107 3.80 9.53 11.38
C THR A 107 3.20 10.58 10.45
N ALA A 108 3.49 10.54 9.15
CA ALA A 108 2.87 11.40 8.13
C ALA A 108 1.49 10.92 7.64
N LEU A 109 1.03 9.73 8.07
CA LEU A 109 -0.22 9.14 7.62
C LEU A 109 -1.41 9.94 8.13
N ARG A 110 -2.30 10.31 7.21
CA ARG A 110 -3.54 11.06 7.47
C ARG A 110 -4.77 10.17 7.30
N VAL A 111 -4.72 9.24 6.35
CA VAL A 111 -5.84 8.31 6.08
C VAL A 111 -5.36 6.88 6.13
N LEU A 112 -6.01 6.07 6.96
CA LEU A 112 -5.81 4.63 7.08
C LEU A 112 -7.14 3.90 6.88
N ALA A 113 -7.31 3.30 5.69
CA ALA A 113 -8.48 2.51 5.35
C ALA A 113 -8.15 1.00 5.41
N LEU A 114 -8.85 0.31 6.29
CA LEU A 114 -8.68 -1.10 6.63
C LEU A 114 -10.02 -1.84 6.72
N TYR A 115 -11.10 -1.23 6.26
CA TYR A 115 -12.43 -1.85 6.32
C TYR A 115 -12.51 -3.13 5.48
N LYS A 116 -13.47 -4.01 5.81
CA LYS A 116 -13.61 -5.34 5.21
C LYS A 116 -12.31 -6.15 5.29
N ASN A 117 -11.77 -6.29 6.49
CA ASN A 117 -10.65 -7.19 6.78
C ASN A 117 -11.06 -8.23 7.85
N GLU A 118 -10.10 -8.97 8.37
CA GLU A 118 -10.29 -9.94 9.46
C GLU A 118 -9.60 -9.44 10.76
N LEU A 119 -9.45 -8.12 10.91
CA LEU A 119 -8.73 -7.51 12.03
C LEU A 119 -9.52 -7.73 13.32
N ALA A 120 -8.92 -8.48 14.26
CA ALA A 120 -9.50 -8.67 15.60
C ALA A 120 -9.12 -7.52 16.56
N THR A 121 -7.92 -6.97 16.39
CA THR A 121 -7.37 -5.89 17.20
C THR A 121 -6.46 -5.01 16.33
N LEU A 122 -6.24 -3.78 16.77
CA LEU A 122 -5.21 -2.90 16.23
C LEU A 122 -4.01 -2.90 17.20
N PRO A 123 -2.77 -2.88 16.70
CA PRO A 123 -1.59 -2.76 17.56
C PRO A 123 -1.53 -1.37 18.21
N ASP A 124 -0.91 -1.29 19.39
CA ASP A 124 -0.69 -0.02 20.12
C ASP A 124 0.08 1.01 19.27
N ALA A 125 0.88 0.52 18.31
CA ALA A 125 1.57 1.33 17.31
C ALA A 125 0.66 2.29 16.54
N VAL A 126 -0.64 1.96 16.34
CA VAL A 126 -1.61 2.88 15.70
C VAL A 126 -1.74 4.19 16.50
N GLY A 127 -1.55 4.15 17.82
CA GLY A 127 -1.53 5.35 18.67
C GLY A 127 -0.36 6.30 18.40
N ARG A 128 0.66 5.89 17.63
CA ARG A 128 1.80 6.74 17.22
C ARG A 128 1.52 7.54 15.94
N LEU A 129 0.40 7.31 15.27
CA LEU A 129 0.00 8.01 14.06
C LEU A 129 -0.55 9.41 14.40
N VAL A 130 0.35 10.32 14.81
CA VAL A 130 -0.01 11.64 15.35
C VAL A 130 -0.74 12.57 14.37
N ASN A 131 -0.61 12.32 13.06
CA ASN A 131 -1.26 13.11 12.01
C ASN A 131 -2.47 12.39 11.40
N LEU A 132 -2.92 11.27 11.99
CA LEU A 132 -4.05 10.50 11.46
C LEU A 132 -5.35 11.29 11.67
N GLU A 133 -6.07 11.49 10.57
CA GLU A 133 -7.35 12.20 10.54
C GLU A 133 -8.50 11.22 10.39
N ASP A 134 -8.33 10.24 9.50
CA ASP A 134 -9.34 9.23 9.18
C ASP A 134 -8.80 7.82 9.41
N LEU A 135 -9.36 7.12 10.39
CA LEU A 135 -9.14 5.70 10.64
C LEU A 135 -10.42 4.93 10.36
N ASN A 136 -10.38 4.04 9.39
CA ASN A 136 -11.53 3.23 9.01
C ASN A 136 -11.22 1.73 9.11
N VAL A 137 -11.86 1.05 10.05
CA VAL A 137 -11.59 -0.36 10.41
C VAL A 137 -12.85 -1.22 10.53
N PHE A 138 -13.99 -0.79 9.97
CA PHE A 138 -15.21 -1.59 10.06
C PHE A 138 -15.09 -2.87 9.22
N ASN A 139 -15.47 -4.02 9.77
CA ASN A 139 -15.51 -5.29 9.04
C ASN A 139 -16.88 -5.53 8.42
#